data_AF-A0A938MGU6-F1
#
_entry.id   AF-A0A938MGU6-F1
#
_cell.length_a   1.000
_cell.length_b   1.000
_cell.length_c   1.000
_cell.angle_alpha   90.00
_cell.angle_beta   90.00
_cell.angle_gamma   90.00
#
_symmetry.space_group_name_H-M   'P 1'
#
loop_
_entity.id
_entity.type
_entity.pdbx_description
1 polymer ?
#
loop_
_entity_poly.entity_id
_entity_poly.type
_entity_poly.pdbx_seq_one_letter_code
_entity_poly.pdbx_strand_id
1 'polypeptide(L)'
;MLAQGQNRFKTFLIGRRPPFDQPSDPLFSFDIALRPAYNPGACGRVVLSLRACPEGVCADFHARTGEGIPVFLRGKDELGVSRKKATFVALKGKLESKPFLLEAGKRIVLGRGEGADIQVLDSGLSRLHCFIERQDESFVLQDMGSRNGTWVNGNRIERAHLLPGDRVKIGGIEFEFNLEDDRRRTQANLVASIPERVGGEIKEKLKMETADLMNLSPKFQNIENYRKVQQDLATIYKIGNLIHSEHDLKNLYKCIMDAIFDVVEAERGFLILADEKTQRLAPVVGRHRRGDVPESEMAFSHTIVDESFKSGYSFLSADAMADDRFKEGESIIFKNIRSVMCVPVQTQQRILGVIYVDTVTDAEAFAKHELELLTAIGKQAGIAIERAQLMERLEKLFLGSIRTLVATIEAKDKYTFGHSERVTAYALQIATELGIPEDQMVTCQLAGLLHDVGKIGVTDTLLSKNGPLTDDEYSDVKRHPSVGAKIISNIEETADIAQAIRHHHERWDGSGYPDGLTGEDIPLASRILSVADAFDAMTSRRPYRDMFTRDEVMEELERKAGSQFDQKVVEAFLRLCRQGKLKTPASYAEETSSRVAAENNGVED
;
A
#
# COMPACT_ATOMS: atom_id res chain seq x y z
N MET A 1 30.95 29.37 -23.13
CA MET A 1 29.83 28.41 -23.15
C MET A 1 28.61 29.07 -22.52
N LEU A 2 27.49 29.15 -23.25
CA LEU A 2 26.20 29.55 -22.69
C LEU A 2 25.56 28.31 -22.06
N ALA A 3 25.42 28.28 -20.74
CA ALA A 3 24.61 27.28 -20.04
C ALA A 3 23.24 27.92 -19.76
N GLN A 4 22.18 27.38 -20.35
CA GLN A 4 20.80 27.72 -19.97
C GLN A 4 20.44 26.90 -18.73
N GLY A 5 20.43 27.56 -17.57
CA GLY A 5 19.74 27.11 -16.37
C GLY A 5 18.61 28.08 -16.06
N GLN A 6 17.43 27.55 -15.73
CA GLN A 6 16.26 28.33 -15.32
C GLN A 6 16.51 29.00 -13.97
N ASN A 7 17.07 30.22 -13.97
CA ASN A 7 16.65 31.35 -13.15
C ASN A 7 17.46 32.60 -13.56
N ARG A 8 16.75 33.73 -13.68
CA ARG A 8 17.08 34.99 -14.39
C ARG A 8 18.46 35.65 -14.12
N PHE A 9 19.58 35.09 -14.60
CA PHE A 9 20.85 35.83 -14.77
C PHE A 9 21.54 35.45 -16.10
N LYS A 10 21.81 36.43 -16.97
CA LYS A 10 22.65 36.24 -18.16
C LYS A 10 24.11 36.44 -17.80
N THR A 11 24.86 35.36 -17.62
CA THR A 11 26.30 35.39 -17.34
C THR A 11 27.11 35.42 -18.64
N PHE A 12 27.95 36.43 -18.85
CA PHE A 12 28.92 36.49 -19.94
C PHE A 12 30.31 36.15 -19.39
N LEU A 13 30.89 35.04 -19.83
CA LEU A 13 32.29 34.67 -19.52
C LEU A 13 33.19 35.17 -20.64
N ILE A 14 34.04 36.17 -20.36
CA ILE A 14 35.11 36.61 -21.27
C ILE A 14 36.45 36.26 -20.61
N GLY A 15 37.13 35.25 -21.13
CA GLY A 15 38.48 34.89 -20.68
C GLY A 15 39.54 35.65 -21.49
N ARG A 16 40.53 36.26 -20.83
CA ARG A 16 41.80 36.67 -21.45
C ARG A 16 42.95 35.99 -20.71
N ARG A 17 43.92 35.45 -21.45
CA ARG A 17 45.20 34.97 -20.90
C ARG A 17 46.15 36.18 -20.76
N PRO A 18 46.68 36.49 -19.57
CA PRO A 18 47.80 37.43 -19.45
C PRO A 18 49.12 36.74 -19.83
N PRO A 19 50.14 37.49 -20.30
CA PRO A 19 51.47 36.95 -20.53
C PRO A 19 52.17 36.71 -19.18
N PHE A 20 52.75 35.53 -19.00
CA PHE A 20 53.43 35.10 -17.78
C PHE A 20 54.82 35.75 -17.67
N ASP A 21 55.15 36.38 -16.54
CA ASP A 21 56.56 36.72 -16.23
C ASP A 21 56.95 36.67 -14.73
N GLN A 22 56.07 36.27 -13.78
CA GLN A 22 56.48 36.02 -12.38
C GLN A 22 55.82 34.80 -11.69
N PRO A 23 56.48 34.14 -10.71
CA PRO A 23 56.01 32.90 -10.08
C PRO A 23 54.77 33.05 -9.16
N SER A 24 54.31 34.28 -8.93
CA SER A 24 53.17 34.60 -8.07
C SER A 24 51.86 34.90 -8.82
N ASP A 25 51.87 34.82 -10.15
CA ASP A 25 50.70 35.18 -10.97
C ASP A 25 49.63 34.07 -11.01
N PRO A 26 48.33 34.42 -11.01
CA PRO A 26 47.24 33.46 -11.06
C PRO A 26 47.15 32.74 -12.42
N LEU A 27 46.88 31.42 -12.39
CA LEU A 27 46.84 30.56 -13.58
C LEU A 27 45.72 30.94 -14.56
N PHE A 28 44.60 31.46 -14.05
CA PHE A 28 43.49 32.01 -14.83
C PHE A 28 42.78 33.11 -14.01
N SER A 29 42.41 34.22 -14.65
CA SER A 29 41.51 35.24 -14.07
C SER A 29 40.22 35.32 -14.87
N PHE A 30 39.08 35.23 -14.19
CA PHE A 30 37.76 35.38 -14.81
C PHE A 30 37.08 36.64 -14.29
N ASP A 31 36.65 37.50 -15.21
CA ASP A 31 35.80 38.64 -14.91
C ASP A 31 34.33 38.19 -14.96
N ILE A 32 33.64 38.24 -13.83
CA ILE A 32 32.20 37.99 -13.74
C ILE A 32 31.51 39.31 -13.47
N ALA A 33 30.75 39.79 -14.45
CA ALA A 33 29.88 40.95 -14.30
C ALA A 33 28.55 40.49 -13.70
N LEU A 34 28.23 40.97 -12.49
CA LEU A 34 26.94 40.70 -11.84
C LEU A 34 26.01 41.90 -12.05
N ARG A 35 24.83 41.64 -12.61
CA ARG A 35 23.71 42.61 -12.66
C ARG A 35 22.61 42.13 -11.70
N PRO A 36 22.32 42.85 -10.60
CA PRO A 36 21.21 42.51 -9.72
C PRO A 36 19.86 42.74 -10.42
N ALA A 37 18.90 41.84 -10.20
CA ALA A 37 17.56 41.90 -10.83
C ALA A 37 16.70 43.11 -10.39
N TYR A 38 17.07 43.79 -9.29
CA TYR A 38 16.30 44.89 -8.69
C TYR A 38 16.93 46.29 -8.84
N ASN A 39 18.11 46.42 -9.45
CA ASN A 39 18.70 47.74 -9.72
C ASN A 39 19.64 47.71 -10.96
N PRO A 40 19.15 48.08 -12.16
CA PRO A 40 19.88 47.92 -13.41
C PRO A 40 21.09 48.87 -13.59
N GLY A 41 21.30 49.82 -12.67
CA GLY A 41 22.42 50.77 -12.71
C GLY A 41 23.70 50.32 -11.99
N ALA A 42 23.64 49.31 -11.11
CA ALA A 42 24.79 48.87 -10.33
C ALA A 42 25.52 47.71 -11.02
N CYS A 43 26.73 47.96 -11.55
CA CYS A 43 27.58 46.93 -12.13
C CYS A 43 28.70 46.57 -11.14
N GLY A 44 28.61 45.38 -10.54
CA GLY A 44 29.67 44.84 -9.69
C GLY A 44 30.59 43.91 -10.47
N ARG A 45 31.90 43.99 -10.22
CA ARG A 45 32.91 43.13 -10.86
C ARG A 45 33.45 42.15 -9.82
N VAL A 46 33.31 40.86 -10.09
CA VAL A 46 33.90 39.80 -9.27
C VAL A 46 35.06 39.19 -10.06
N VAL A 47 36.25 39.23 -9.47
CA VAL A 47 37.45 38.64 -10.03
C VAL A 47 37.72 37.34 -9.28
N LEU A 48 37.74 36.24 -10.03
CA LEU A 48 38.06 34.90 -9.55
C LEU A 48 39.50 34.59 -9.95
N SER A 49 40.35 34.30 -8.97
CA SER A 49 41.76 33.99 -9.20
C SER A 49 42.09 32.59 -8.68
N LEU A 50 42.64 31.75 -9.55
CA LEU A 50 43.07 30.39 -9.22
C LEU A 50 44.60 30.35 -9.07
N ARG A 51 45.08 29.85 -7.94
CA ARG A 51 46.51 29.66 -7.67
C ARG A 51 46.79 28.19 -7.34
N ALA A 52 47.91 27.67 -7.86
CA ALA A 52 48.39 26.34 -7.48
C ALA A 52 49.15 26.41 -6.17
N CYS A 53 48.81 25.53 -5.22
CA CYS A 53 49.46 25.37 -3.93
C CYS A 53 49.92 23.91 -3.75
N PRO A 54 50.82 23.62 -2.79
CA PRO A 54 51.42 22.28 -2.64
C PRO A 54 50.42 21.14 -2.37
N GLU A 55 49.23 21.47 -1.84
CA GLU A 55 48.17 20.50 -1.49
C GLU A 55 46.99 20.49 -2.48
N GLY A 56 47.05 21.29 -3.56
CA GLY A 56 45.98 21.39 -4.57
C GLY A 56 45.78 22.79 -5.15
N VAL A 57 44.67 23.01 -5.86
CA VAL A 57 44.32 24.32 -6.44
C VAL A 57 43.47 25.11 -5.44
N CYS A 58 43.93 26.30 -5.04
CA CYS A 58 43.18 27.23 -4.20
C CYS A 58 42.47 28.28 -5.08
N ALA A 59 41.21 28.57 -4.75
CA ALA A 59 40.41 29.60 -5.42
C ALA A 59 40.14 30.76 -4.47
N ASP A 60 40.65 31.95 -4.82
CA ASP A 60 40.39 33.17 -4.07
C ASP A 60 39.35 34.04 -4.81
N PHE A 61 38.37 34.53 -4.05
CA PHE A 61 37.27 35.36 -4.56
C PHE A 61 37.43 36.81 -4.09
N HIS A 62 37.55 37.75 -5.03
CA HIS A 62 37.55 39.18 -4.72
C HIS A 62 36.44 39.90 -5.47
N ALA A 63 35.51 40.50 -4.73
CA ALA A 63 34.45 41.36 -5.29
C ALA A 63 34.81 42.84 -5.09
N ARG A 64 34.75 43.64 -6.16
CA ARG A 64 34.84 45.11 -6.09
C ARG A 64 33.65 45.73 -6.84
N THR A 65 32.91 46.59 -6.15
CA THR A 65 31.92 47.49 -6.78
C THR A 65 32.57 48.85 -7.03
N GLY A 66 32.09 49.57 -8.05
CA GLY A 66 32.67 50.86 -8.50
C GLY A 66 32.59 52.01 -7.50
N GLU A 67 31.95 51.82 -6.34
CA GLU A 67 31.74 52.86 -5.32
C GLU A 67 32.39 52.50 -3.98
N GLY A 68 33.55 51.85 -3.95
CA GLY A 68 34.38 51.76 -2.74
C GLY A 68 33.75 51.14 -1.47
N ILE A 69 32.54 50.57 -1.54
CA ILE A 69 31.87 49.91 -0.42
C ILE A 69 32.32 48.44 -0.40
N PRO A 70 32.98 47.97 0.67
CA PRO A 70 33.30 46.55 0.82
C PRO A 70 32.02 45.75 0.99
N VAL A 71 31.75 44.83 0.07
CA VAL A 71 30.72 43.80 0.26
C VAL A 71 31.32 42.74 1.17
N PHE A 72 30.94 42.74 2.45
CA PHE A 72 31.23 41.64 3.36
C PHE A 72 30.30 40.48 3.02
N LEU A 73 30.85 39.36 2.54
CA LEU A 73 30.22 38.06 2.64
C LEU A 73 30.17 37.71 4.13
N ARG A 74 29.07 38.08 4.79
CA ARG A 74 28.85 37.81 6.21
C ARG A 74 28.39 36.36 6.36
N GLY A 75 29.34 35.42 6.28
CA GLY A 75 29.23 34.14 6.96
C GLY A 75 29.39 34.39 8.46
N LYS A 76 28.31 34.82 9.11
CA LYS A 76 28.18 34.70 10.56
C LYS A 76 27.47 33.39 10.82
N ASP A 77 28.25 32.32 10.86
CA ASP A 77 27.97 31.21 11.75
C ASP A 77 28.01 31.80 13.17
N GLU A 78 26.85 32.15 13.71
CA GLU A 78 26.69 32.13 15.15
C GLU A 78 26.84 30.67 15.56
N LEU A 79 28.07 30.35 15.98
CA LEU A 79 28.50 29.17 16.71
C LEU A 79 27.43 28.77 17.73
N GLY A 80 26.51 27.91 17.32
CA GLY A 80 25.95 26.91 18.22
C GLY A 80 27.10 26.03 18.65
N VAL A 81 27.72 26.37 19.79
CA VAL A 81 28.75 25.56 20.43
C VAL A 81 28.12 24.20 20.75
N SER A 82 28.27 23.24 19.86
CA SER A 82 27.99 21.84 20.16
C SER A 82 29.06 21.40 21.17
N ARG A 83 28.68 21.35 22.45
CA ARG A 83 29.45 20.71 23.51
C ARG A 83 29.42 19.19 23.30
N LYS A 84 30.05 18.69 22.23
CA LYS A 84 30.25 17.25 22.04
C LYS A 84 31.02 16.72 23.24
N LYS A 85 30.42 15.79 24.00
CA LYS A 85 31.09 15.12 25.12
C LYS A 85 31.96 14.02 24.54
N ALA A 86 33.27 14.18 24.64
CA ALA A 86 34.21 13.14 24.25
C ALA A 86 34.47 12.22 25.45
N THR A 87 34.37 10.91 25.23
CA THR A 87 34.64 9.89 26.22
C THR A 87 35.81 9.03 25.77
N PHE A 88 36.69 8.71 26.71
CA PHE A 88 37.79 7.79 26.51
C PHE A 88 37.54 6.57 27.40
N VAL A 89 37.27 5.41 26.81
CA VAL A 89 36.79 4.22 27.53
C VAL A 89 37.86 3.14 27.50
N ALA A 90 38.29 2.63 28.65
CA ALA A 90 39.19 1.48 28.70
C ALA A 90 38.44 0.18 28.32
N LEU A 91 38.88 -0.46 27.24
CA LEU A 91 38.31 -1.69 26.68
C LEU A 91 38.82 -2.94 27.40
N LYS A 92 40.04 -2.92 27.96
CA LYS A 92 40.65 -4.06 28.69
C LYS A 92 41.62 -3.57 29.78
N GLY A 93 41.60 -4.19 30.96
CA GLY A 93 42.52 -3.90 32.08
C GLY A 93 41.81 -3.46 33.37
N LYS A 94 42.56 -3.05 34.41
CA LYS A 94 41.99 -2.69 35.75
C LYS A 94 41.01 -1.49 35.75
N LEU A 95 40.81 -0.82 34.61
CA LEU A 95 39.93 0.34 34.43
C LEU A 95 38.75 0.06 33.50
N GLU A 96 38.49 -1.23 33.22
CA GLU A 96 37.41 -1.69 32.34
C GLU A 96 36.09 -0.95 32.62
N SER A 97 35.50 -0.41 31.55
CA SER A 97 34.18 0.23 31.56
C SER A 97 34.03 1.58 32.28
N LYS A 98 35.12 2.28 32.65
CA LYS A 98 35.04 3.67 33.15
C LYS A 98 35.28 4.70 32.02
N PRO A 99 34.26 5.49 31.62
CA PRO A 99 34.44 6.58 30.67
C PRO A 99 35.12 7.79 31.34
N PHE A 100 36.21 8.28 30.76
CA PHE A 100 36.83 9.55 31.14
C PHE A 100 36.27 10.67 30.25
N LEU A 101 35.67 11.69 30.86
CA LEU A 101 35.09 12.82 30.14
C LEU A 101 36.18 13.83 29.78
N LEU A 102 36.26 14.20 28.51
CA LEU A 102 37.18 15.21 27.99
C LEU A 102 36.43 16.54 27.82
N GLU A 103 36.69 17.49 28.73
CA GLU A 103 36.08 18.82 28.73
C GLU A 103 36.86 19.81 27.83
N ALA A 104 36.14 20.76 27.22
CA ALA A 104 36.75 21.76 26.33
C ALA A 104 37.76 22.65 27.10
N GLY A 105 38.97 22.79 26.57
CA GLY A 105 40.05 23.59 27.15
C GLY A 105 40.84 22.92 28.27
N LYS A 106 40.56 21.64 28.59
CA LYS A 106 41.28 20.89 29.63
C LYS A 106 42.19 19.84 29.00
N ARG A 107 43.50 19.97 29.25
CA ARG A 107 44.49 18.93 28.95
C ARG A 107 44.38 17.84 30.02
N ILE A 108 44.09 16.61 29.62
CA ILE A 108 44.02 15.45 30.52
C ILE A 108 45.28 14.61 30.35
N VAL A 109 46.07 14.49 31.41
CA VAL A 109 47.32 13.70 31.43
C VAL A 109 47.05 12.31 32.00
N LEU A 110 47.53 11.27 31.31
CA LEU A 110 47.43 9.87 31.72
C LEU A 110 48.81 9.34 32.08
N GLY A 111 48.91 8.62 33.21
CA GLY A 111 50.18 8.08 33.69
C GLY A 111 50.05 7.34 35.02
N ARG A 112 51.15 6.79 35.54
CA ARG A 112 51.15 6.06 36.83
C ARG A 112 51.49 6.92 38.05
N GLY A 113 52.00 8.13 37.85
CA GLY A 113 52.44 9.03 38.92
C GLY A 113 51.30 9.90 39.46
N GLU A 114 51.50 10.49 40.64
CA GLU A 114 50.51 11.36 41.30
C GLU A 114 50.22 12.66 40.55
N GLY A 115 51.03 13.02 39.54
CA GLY A 115 50.82 14.19 38.69
C GLY A 115 49.96 13.93 37.45
N ALA A 116 49.37 12.74 37.28
CA ALA A 116 48.48 12.42 36.16
C ALA A 116 47.01 12.60 36.57
N ASP A 117 46.21 13.23 35.71
CA ASP A 117 44.76 13.36 35.90
C ASP A 117 44.05 12.00 35.88
N ILE A 118 44.53 11.08 35.03
CA ILE A 118 44.12 9.68 35.01
C ILE A 118 45.29 8.84 35.50
N GLN A 119 45.26 8.52 36.79
CA GLN A 119 46.27 7.67 37.41
C GLN A 119 45.96 6.19 37.18
N VAL A 120 46.89 5.51 36.52
CA VAL A 120 46.77 4.08 36.24
C VAL A 120 47.98 3.34 36.81
N LEU A 121 47.74 2.51 37.83
CA LEU A 121 48.76 1.75 38.54
C LEU A 121 49.19 0.50 37.74
N ASP A 122 49.86 0.76 36.62
CA ASP A 122 50.41 -0.24 35.70
C ASP A 122 51.92 0.01 35.52
N SER A 123 52.73 -1.03 35.70
CA SER A 123 54.20 -0.95 35.58
C SER A 123 54.66 -0.60 34.16
N GLY A 124 53.82 -0.83 33.15
CA GLY A 124 54.01 -0.48 31.76
C GLY A 124 53.77 1.01 31.43
N LEU A 125 53.34 1.83 32.38
CA LEU A 125 53.13 3.27 32.17
C LEU A 125 54.27 4.12 32.76
N SER A 126 54.61 5.23 32.09
CA SER A 126 55.46 6.28 32.67
C SER A 126 54.69 7.08 33.72
N ARG A 127 55.39 7.80 34.62
CA ARG A 127 54.75 8.63 35.65
C ARG A 127 53.77 9.64 35.04
N LEU A 128 54.17 10.28 33.95
CA LEU A 128 53.33 11.00 33.00
C LEU A 128 53.59 10.33 31.64
N HIS A 129 52.58 9.73 31.01
CA HIS A 129 52.75 8.89 29.82
C HIS A 129 52.35 9.65 28.55
N CYS A 130 51.11 10.10 28.48
CA CYS A 130 50.57 10.84 27.35
C CYS A 130 49.52 11.84 27.85
N PHE A 131 49.08 12.73 26.98
CA PHE A 131 47.93 13.59 27.27
C PHE A 131 47.00 13.67 26.08
N ILE A 132 45.72 13.94 26.38
CA ILE A 132 44.69 14.24 25.39
C ILE A 132 44.22 15.67 25.62
N GLU A 133 44.13 16.44 24.54
CA GLU A 133 43.66 17.82 24.57
C GLU A 133 42.76 18.09 23.37
N ARG A 134 41.70 18.87 23.57
CA ARG A 134 40.86 19.37 22.46
C ARG A 134 41.53 20.58 21.82
N GLN A 135 41.81 20.51 20.53
CA GLN A 135 42.27 21.63 19.69
C GLN A 135 41.18 21.90 18.64
N ASP A 136 40.50 23.04 18.77
CA ASP A 136 39.35 23.45 17.97
C ASP A 136 38.22 22.39 17.96
N GLU A 137 37.90 21.84 16.79
CA GLU A 137 36.91 20.76 16.56
C GLU A 137 37.52 19.34 16.63
N SER A 138 38.81 19.20 16.98
CA SER A 138 39.52 17.91 17.00
C SER A 138 40.12 17.58 18.38
N PHE A 139 40.36 16.29 18.63
CA PHE A 139 41.06 15.82 19.82
C PHE A 139 42.45 15.33 19.44
N VAL A 140 43.47 15.76 20.17
CA VAL A 140 44.86 15.43 19.90
C VAL A 140 45.42 14.64 21.07
N LEU A 141 45.95 13.45 20.77
CA LEU A 141 46.70 12.61 21.70
C LEU A 141 48.20 12.78 21.44
N GLN A 142 48.97 13.02 22.49
CA GLN A 142 50.42 13.19 22.39
C GLN A 142 51.15 12.42 23.48
N ASP A 143 52.16 11.64 23.06
CA ASP A 143 53.06 10.92 23.96
C ASP A 143 54.05 11.92 24.61
N MET A 144 54.30 11.76 25.91
CA MET A 144 55.16 12.67 26.69
C MET A 144 56.59 12.13 26.87
N GLY A 145 57.09 11.33 25.91
CA GLY A 145 58.39 10.67 26.00
C GLY A 145 58.32 9.42 26.89
N SER A 146 57.23 8.65 26.75
CA SER A 146 56.99 7.48 27.56
C SER A 146 57.98 6.35 27.25
N ARG A 147 58.29 5.51 28.25
CA ARG A 147 59.29 4.43 28.07
C ARG A 147 58.81 3.35 27.11
N ASN A 148 57.51 3.09 27.08
CA ASN A 148 56.93 2.03 26.26
C ASN A 148 56.27 2.57 24.98
N GLY A 149 56.01 3.87 24.87
CA GLY A 149 55.32 4.46 23.73
C GLY A 149 53.80 4.41 23.85
N THR A 150 53.13 5.27 23.07
CA THR A 150 51.69 5.31 22.87
C THR A 150 51.37 4.84 21.44
N TRP A 151 50.31 4.04 21.26
CA TRP A 151 49.91 3.57 19.93
C TRP A 151 48.45 3.90 19.63
N VAL A 152 48.14 4.24 18.39
CA VAL A 152 46.78 4.44 17.88
C VAL A 152 46.58 3.51 16.67
N ASN A 153 45.52 2.69 16.70
CA ASN A 153 45.20 1.70 15.67
C ASN A 153 46.39 0.81 15.26
N GLY A 154 47.23 0.44 16.23
CA GLY A 154 48.42 -0.40 16.04
C GLY A 154 49.70 0.35 15.66
N ASN A 155 49.63 1.64 15.32
CA ASN A 155 50.79 2.45 14.94
C ASN A 155 51.33 3.23 16.15
N ARG A 156 52.65 3.22 16.36
CA ARG A 156 53.30 4.01 17.43
C ARG A 156 53.26 5.49 17.04
N ILE A 157 52.82 6.35 17.95
CA ILE A 157 52.67 7.79 17.71
C ILE A 157 53.59 8.60 18.63
N GLU A 158 54.02 9.77 18.14
CA GLU A 158 54.46 10.86 19.01
C GLU A 158 53.28 11.82 19.26
N ARG A 159 52.46 12.07 18.23
CA ARG A 159 51.25 12.88 18.27
C ARG A 159 50.26 12.41 17.20
N ALA A 160 48.97 12.36 17.50
CA ALA A 160 47.91 11.99 16.55
C ALA A 160 46.59 12.72 16.84
N HIS A 161 45.82 13.00 15.80
CA HIS A 161 44.42 13.41 15.92
C HIS A 161 43.55 12.16 16.10
N LEU A 162 42.65 12.17 17.07
CA LEU A 162 41.74 11.08 17.38
C LEU A 162 40.42 11.23 16.63
N LEU A 163 40.00 10.17 15.95
CA LEU A 163 38.70 10.00 15.34
C LEU A 163 37.82 9.05 16.19
N PRO A 164 36.49 9.21 16.20
CA PRO A 164 35.59 8.29 16.90
C PRO A 164 35.84 6.84 16.48
N GLY A 165 35.97 5.94 17.45
CA GLY A 165 36.31 4.53 17.26
C GLY A 165 37.82 4.23 17.26
N ASP A 166 38.71 5.23 17.33
CA ASP A 166 40.15 5.00 17.40
C ASP A 166 40.52 4.21 18.64
N ARG A 167 41.31 3.15 18.43
CA ARG A 167 41.85 2.30 19.50
C ARG A 167 43.22 2.78 19.92
N VAL A 168 43.31 3.24 21.16
CA VAL A 168 44.54 3.77 21.74
C VAL A 168 45.10 2.77 22.73
N LYS A 169 46.32 2.29 22.50
CA LYS A 169 47.04 1.42 23.43
C LYS A 169 48.08 2.24 24.18
N ILE A 170 48.04 2.16 25.51
CA ILE A 170 48.99 2.82 26.42
C ILE A 170 49.47 1.75 27.42
N GLY A 171 50.72 1.32 27.29
CA GLY A 171 51.23 0.15 28.01
C GLY A 171 50.42 -1.12 27.75
N GLY A 172 49.87 -1.72 28.81
CA GLY A 172 49.05 -2.93 28.74
C GLY A 172 47.55 -2.71 28.52
N ILE A 173 47.10 -1.45 28.45
CA ILE A 173 45.69 -1.08 28.45
C ILE A 173 45.30 -0.53 27.06
N GLU A 174 44.13 -0.96 26.59
CA GLU A 174 43.55 -0.52 25.34
C GLU A 174 42.32 0.35 25.64
N PHE A 175 42.23 1.49 24.99
CA PHE A 175 41.16 2.47 25.12
C PHE A 175 40.48 2.69 23.77
N GLU A 176 39.22 3.10 23.79
CA GLU A 176 38.47 3.55 22.62
C GLU A 176 38.04 5.00 22.81
N PHE A 177 38.27 5.83 21.80
CA PHE A 177 37.83 7.21 21.79
C PHE A 177 36.44 7.34 21.17
N ASN A 178 35.48 7.94 21.89
CA ASN A 178 34.09 8.08 21.47
C ASN A 178 33.59 9.53 21.61
N LEU A 179 32.69 9.97 20.72
CA LEU A 179 31.99 11.25 20.81
C LEU A 179 30.50 10.99 21.03
N GLU A 180 29.96 11.40 22.17
CA GLU A 180 28.51 11.34 22.42
C GLU A 180 27.83 12.62 21.89
N ASP A 181 26.87 12.46 20.98
CA ASP A 181 25.85 13.46 20.66
C ASP A 181 24.72 13.37 21.70
N ASP A 182 24.26 14.54 22.18
CA ASP A 182 23.49 14.72 23.41
C ASP A 182 22.00 14.28 23.33
N ARG A 183 21.70 13.16 22.66
CA ARG A 183 20.34 12.62 22.55
C ARG A 183 20.32 11.10 22.65
N ARG A 184 20.42 10.54 23.88
CA ARG A 184 19.75 9.29 24.33
C ARG A 184 20.33 8.76 25.66
N ARG A 185 19.65 9.06 26.77
CA ARG A 185 19.30 8.06 27.79
C ARG A 185 17.78 7.90 27.61
N THR A 186 17.20 6.74 27.35
CA THR A 186 17.25 5.54 28.18
C THR A 186 16.63 4.38 27.38
N GLN A 187 17.08 3.16 27.71
CA GLN A 187 16.49 1.84 27.45
C GLN A 187 16.91 1.03 26.21
N ALA A 188 17.44 -0.14 26.59
CA ALA A 188 17.46 -1.42 25.90
C ALA A 188 18.56 -1.67 24.88
N ASN A 189 19.62 -2.32 25.37
CA ASN A 189 20.36 -3.33 24.61
C ASN A 189 19.37 -4.27 23.92
N LEU A 190 19.27 -4.20 22.60
CA LEU A 190 19.10 -5.35 21.71
C LEU A 190 19.33 -4.90 20.26
N VAL A 191 20.09 -5.70 19.52
CA VAL A 191 20.31 -5.65 18.07
C VAL A 191 21.37 -4.66 17.57
N ALA A 192 22.60 -5.17 17.58
CA ALA A 192 23.62 -4.82 16.61
C ALA A 192 23.13 -5.20 15.20
N SER A 193 23.06 -4.19 14.32
CA SER A 193 23.31 -4.22 12.87
C SER A 193 22.61 -3.00 12.27
N ILE A 194 23.24 -1.83 12.33
CA ILE A 194 22.73 -0.61 11.68
C ILE A 194 23.17 -0.67 10.20
N PRO A 195 22.24 -0.67 9.23
CA PRO A 195 22.58 -0.41 7.83
C PRO A 195 22.98 1.05 7.67
N GLU A 196 23.91 1.32 6.74
CA GLU A 196 24.36 2.66 6.35
C GLU A 196 23.19 3.66 6.30
N ARG A 197 23.15 4.58 7.27
CA ARG A 197 22.30 5.77 7.18
C ARG A 197 22.99 6.73 6.22
N VAL A 198 22.50 6.74 4.98
CA VAL A 198 22.99 7.63 3.93
C VAL A 198 22.33 8.99 4.15
N GLY A 199 23.07 9.92 4.77
CA GLY A 199 22.78 11.34 4.69
C GLY A 199 23.17 11.84 3.30
N GLY A 200 22.17 12.24 2.51
CA GLY A 200 22.34 12.76 1.16
C GLY A 200 21.27 12.23 0.20
N GLU A 201 20.76 13.09 -0.69
CA GLU A 201 19.73 12.78 -1.69
C GLU A 201 19.89 11.38 -2.34
N ILE A 202 19.10 10.40 -1.90
CA ILE A 202 19.05 9.08 -2.54
C ILE A 202 18.09 9.16 -3.74
N LYS A 203 18.66 9.31 -4.94
CA LYS A 203 17.94 9.16 -6.21
C LYS A 203 18.01 7.69 -6.65
N GLU A 204 17.11 6.84 -6.16
CA GLU A 204 17.02 5.46 -6.63
C GLU A 204 15.69 5.18 -7.35
N LYS A 205 15.78 4.87 -8.65
CA LYS A 205 14.73 4.18 -9.40
C LYS A 205 15.00 2.68 -9.26
N LEU A 206 14.29 2.00 -8.36
CA LEU A 206 14.42 0.56 -8.25
C LEU A 206 13.50 -0.13 -9.26
N LYS A 207 14.07 -0.71 -10.33
CA LYS A 207 13.40 -1.70 -11.16
C LYS A 207 13.84 -3.06 -10.66
N MET A 208 12.99 -3.74 -9.91
CA MET A 208 13.37 -4.96 -9.22
C MET A 208 13.02 -6.17 -10.12
N GLU A 209 14.04 -6.76 -10.76
CA GLU A 209 13.89 -7.98 -11.57
C GLU A 209 13.96 -9.24 -10.69
N THR A 210 13.36 -10.35 -11.13
CA THR A 210 13.38 -11.64 -10.39
C THR A 210 14.80 -12.18 -10.17
N ALA A 211 15.75 -11.81 -11.03
CA ALA A 211 17.17 -12.15 -10.88
C ALA A 211 17.85 -11.45 -9.69
N ASP A 212 17.37 -10.26 -9.28
CA ASP A 212 17.95 -9.50 -8.16
C ASP A 212 17.58 -10.13 -6.81
N LEU A 213 16.43 -10.83 -6.73
CA LEU A 213 16.04 -11.63 -5.57
C LEU A 213 16.90 -12.90 -5.40
N MET A 214 17.47 -13.41 -6.50
CA MET A 214 18.22 -14.68 -6.52
C MET A 214 19.73 -14.51 -6.62
N ASN A 215 20.24 -13.29 -6.86
CA ASN A 215 21.66 -12.98 -6.85
C ASN A 215 22.20 -12.90 -5.41
N LEU A 216 22.25 -14.06 -4.78
CA LEU A 216 22.98 -14.30 -3.55
C LEU A 216 24.49 -14.30 -3.82
N SER A 217 25.04 -13.12 -4.12
CA SER A 217 26.47 -12.82 -4.20
C SER A 217 27.13 -13.07 -2.82
N PRO A 218 28.45 -13.33 -2.69
CA PRO A 218 29.08 -14.04 -1.56
C PRO A 218 29.15 -13.27 -0.23
N LYS A 219 28.24 -12.32 0.01
CA LYS A 219 28.02 -11.55 1.24
C LYS A 219 27.37 -12.36 2.38
N PHE A 220 27.13 -13.65 2.18
CA PHE A 220 26.56 -14.58 3.17
C PHE A 220 27.56 -15.06 4.22
N GLN A 221 28.39 -14.17 4.74
CA GLN A 221 29.40 -14.52 5.75
C GLN A 221 28.98 -14.19 7.19
N ASN A 222 27.79 -13.61 7.42
CA ASN A 222 27.35 -13.22 8.76
C ASN A 222 25.97 -13.80 9.14
N ILE A 223 25.89 -14.52 10.27
CA ILE A 223 24.70 -15.26 10.76
C ILE A 223 23.53 -14.31 11.05
N GLU A 224 23.80 -13.08 11.46
CA GLU A 224 22.76 -12.06 11.72
C GLU A 224 22.04 -11.62 10.45
N ASN A 225 22.76 -11.46 9.33
CA ASN A 225 22.16 -11.10 8.04
C ASN A 225 21.26 -12.23 7.50
N TYR A 226 21.65 -13.49 7.70
CA TYR A 226 20.81 -14.64 7.37
C TYR A 226 19.52 -14.68 8.18
N ARG A 227 19.58 -14.39 9.49
CA ARG A 227 18.38 -14.33 10.33
C ARG A 227 17.45 -13.20 9.91
N LYS A 228 17.99 -12.03 9.57
CA LYS A 228 17.20 -10.90 9.08
C LYS A 228 16.48 -11.22 7.76
N VAL A 229 17.21 -11.77 6.78
CA VAL A 229 16.60 -12.22 5.50
C VAL A 229 15.55 -13.32 5.72
N GLN A 230 15.78 -14.27 6.64
CA GLN A 230 14.78 -15.29 6.99
C GLN A 230 13.54 -14.69 7.66
N GLN A 231 13.69 -13.70 8.52
CA GLN A 231 12.58 -12.98 9.15
C GLN A 231 11.79 -12.17 8.12
N ASP A 232 12.47 -11.47 7.21
CA ASP A 232 11.82 -10.70 6.13
C ASP A 232 11.05 -11.65 5.19
N LEU A 233 11.65 -12.78 4.80
CA LEU A 233 10.97 -13.80 3.99
C LEU A 233 9.78 -14.44 4.71
N ALA A 234 9.91 -14.76 5.99
CA ALA A 234 8.81 -15.30 6.79
C ALA A 234 7.66 -14.30 6.92
N THR A 235 8.00 -13.01 7.04
CA THR A 235 7.05 -11.90 7.10
C THR A 235 6.33 -11.74 5.76
N ILE A 236 7.06 -11.72 4.65
CA ILE A 236 6.48 -11.68 3.29
C ILE A 236 5.58 -12.89 3.05
N TYR A 237 6.00 -14.10 3.43
CA TYR A 237 5.21 -15.32 3.24
C TYR A 237 3.92 -15.31 4.07
N LYS A 238 4.01 -14.88 5.35
CA LYS A 238 2.84 -14.72 6.22
C LYS A 238 1.87 -13.68 5.66
N ILE A 239 2.38 -12.55 5.19
CA ILE A 239 1.60 -11.49 4.57
C ILE A 239 0.94 -11.98 3.26
N GLY A 240 1.71 -12.66 2.41
CA GLY A 240 1.19 -13.27 1.17
C GLY A 240 0.03 -14.21 1.45
N ASN A 241 0.15 -15.09 2.44
CA ASN A 241 -0.93 -16.02 2.80
C ASN A 241 -2.18 -15.30 3.33
N LEU A 242 -2.02 -14.30 4.19
CA LEU A 242 -3.15 -13.52 4.73
C LEU A 242 -3.88 -12.74 3.64
N ILE A 243 -3.13 -12.11 2.72
CA ILE A 243 -3.68 -11.38 1.58
C ILE A 243 -4.39 -12.36 0.63
N HIS A 244 -3.84 -13.54 0.39
CA HIS A 244 -4.41 -14.50 -0.54
C HIS A 244 -5.63 -15.25 -0.03
N SER A 245 -5.87 -15.33 1.28
CA SER A 245 -7.08 -15.96 1.84
C SER A 245 -8.33 -15.06 1.78
N GLU A 246 -8.17 -13.76 1.53
CA GLU A 246 -9.30 -12.83 1.49
C GLU A 246 -9.88 -12.71 0.08
N HIS A 247 -11.20 -12.80 -0.02
CA HIS A 247 -11.95 -12.81 -1.27
C HIS A 247 -12.72 -11.52 -1.49
N ASP A 248 -13.13 -10.83 -0.41
CA ASP A 248 -13.78 -9.53 -0.50
C ASP A 248 -12.75 -8.41 -0.69
N LEU A 249 -12.94 -7.57 -1.71
CA LEU A 249 -12.00 -6.49 -2.03
C LEU A 249 -11.84 -5.49 -0.88
N LYS A 250 -12.90 -5.14 -0.15
CA LYS A 250 -12.82 -4.14 0.92
C LYS A 250 -12.03 -4.67 2.11
N ASN A 251 -12.26 -5.93 2.47
CA ASN A 251 -11.48 -6.61 3.50
C ASN A 251 -10.04 -6.81 3.05
N LEU A 252 -9.82 -7.19 1.79
CA LEU A 252 -8.48 -7.36 1.22
C LEU A 252 -7.66 -6.07 1.32
N TYR A 253 -8.25 -4.92 0.97
CA TYR A 253 -7.58 -3.62 1.10
C TYR A 253 -7.16 -3.32 2.54
N LYS A 254 -8.03 -3.61 3.52
CA LYS A 254 -7.71 -3.46 4.94
C LYS A 254 -6.60 -4.41 5.36
N CYS A 255 -6.67 -5.69 5.00
CA CYS A 255 -5.64 -6.68 5.31
C CYS A 255 -4.27 -6.30 4.73
N ILE A 256 -4.22 -5.74 3.52
CA ILE A 256 -2.99 -5.22 2.90
C ILE A 256 -2.43 -4.07 3.74
N MET A 257 -3.26 -3.09 4.09
CA MET A 257 -2.83 -1.96 4.92
C MET A 257 -2.39 -2.41 6.31
N ASP A 258 -3.05 -3.42 6.88
CA ASP A 258 -2.68 -4.00 8.16
C ASP A 258 -1.31 -4.65 8.12
N ALA A 259 -1.08 -5.48 7.10
CA ALA A 259 0.22 -6.10 6.86
C ALA A 259 1.35 -5.08 6.65
N ILE A 260 1.11 -3.99 5.92
CA ILE A 260 2.10 -2.93 5.72
C ILE A 260 2.46 -2.27 7.05
N PHE A 261 1.43 -1.96 7.85
CA PHE A 261 1.56 -1.24 9.10
C PHE A 261 2.21 -2.10 10.21
N ASP A 262 2.17 -3.42 10.11
CA ASP A 262 2.88 -4.32 11.03
C ASP A 262 4.40 -4.34 10.79
N VAL A 263 4.84 -3.92 9.61
CA VAL A 263 6.22 -4.06 9.14
C VAL A 263 6.93 -2.71 8.99
N VAL A 264 6.19 -1.68 8.58
CA VAL A 264 6.71 -0.33 8.35
C VAL A 264 6.23 0.58 9.47
N GLU A 265 7.16 1.33 10.08
CA GLU A 265 6.86 2.33 11.10
C GLU A 265 6.33 3.66 10.50
N ALA A 266 5.32 3.56 9.64
CA ALA A 266 4.66 4.72 9.06
C ALA A 266 3.62 5.33 10.01
N GLU A 267 3.46 6.66 9.95
CA GLU A 267 2.38 7.34 10.66
C GLU A 267 1.07 7.25 9.89
N ARG A 268 1.15 7.35 8.55
CA ARG A 268 0.02 7.31 7.64
C ARG A 268 0.34 6.44 6.43
N GLY A 269 -0.69 5.85 5.86
CA GLY A 269 -0.57 5.16 4.59
C GLY A 269 -1.90 5.03 3.87
N PHE A 270 -1.80 4.95 2.55
CA PHE A 270 -2.91 4.91 1.63
C PHE A 270 -2.64 3.86 0.55
N LEU A 271 -3.64 3.02 0.29
CA LEU A 271 -3.70 2.25 -0.95
C LEU A 271 -4.54 3.06 -1.93
N ILE A 272 -3.96 3.37 -3.06
CA ILE A 272 -4.55 4.24 -4.08
C ILE A 272 -4.62 3.42 -5.36
N LEU A 273 -5.83 3.22 -5.90
CA LEU A 273 -6.03 2.45 -7.12
C LEU A 273 -6.48 3.36 -8.26
N ALA A 274 -6.14 2.98 -9.48
CA ALA A 274 -6.62 3.64 -10.68
C ALA A 274 -8.01 3.10 -11.03
N ASP A 275 -8.94 4.01 -11.31
CA ASP A 275 -10.18 3.65 -11.96
C ASP A 275 -9.89 3.14 -13.38
N GLU A 276 -10.47 2.01 -13.76
CA GLU A 276 -10.12 1.35 -15.01
C GLU A 276 -10.50 2.18 -16.25
N LYS A 277 -11.59 2.95 -16.18
CA LYS A 277 -12.11 3.70 -17.32
C LYS A 277 -11.44 5.06 -17.45
N THR A 278 -11.31 5.78 -16.35
CA THR A 278 -10.82 7.16 -16.31
C THR A 278 -9.32 7.25 -16.05
N GLN A 279 -8.69 6.15 -15.61
CA GLN A 279 -7.29 6.11 -15.15
C GLN A 279 -7.01 7.10 -14.00
N ARG A 280 -8.05 7.59 -13.34
CA ARG A 280 -7.93 8.52 -12.22
C ARG A 280 -7.59 7.73 -10.96
N LEU A 281 -6.53 8.16 -10.28
CA LEU A 281 -6.11 7.59 -9.01
C LEU A 281 -7.01 8.09 -7.87
N ALA A 282 -7.53 7.17 -7.06
CA ALA A 282 -8.32 7.46 -5.88
C ALA A 282 -7.91 6.55 -4.72
N PRO A 283 -7.85 7.07 -3.48
CA PRO A 283 -7.60 6.24 -2.32
C PRO A 283 -8.78 5.29 -2.11
N VAL A 284 -8.49 4.00 -1.92
CA VAL A 284 -9.51 2.96 -1.63
C VAL A 284 -9.50 2.53 -0.17
N VAL A 285 -8.38 2.77 0.52
CA VAL A 285 -8.25 2.62 1.97
C VAL A 285 -7.12 3.50 2.49
N GLY A 286 -7.28 4.00 3.70
CA GLY A 286 -6.24 4.74 4.40
C GLY A 286 -6.17 4.33 5.86
N ARG A 287 -4.96 4.38 6.42
CA ARG A 287 -4.68 3.98 7.79
C ARG A 287 -3.77 4.99 8.48
N HIS A 288 -4.06 5.28 9.73
CA HIS A 288 -3.19 6.02 10.64
C HIS A 288 -2.66 5.06 11.71
N ARG A 289 -1.47 5.33 12.24
CA ARG A 289 -0.91 4.55 13.35
C ARG A 289 -1.79 4.56 14.60
N ARG A 290 -2.62 5.60 14.73
CA ARG A 290 -3.53 5.86 15.88
C ARG A 290 -4.99 5.49 15.61
N GLY A 291 -5.31 4.90 14.45
CA GLY A 291 -6.67 4.55 14.05
C GLY A 291 -6.92 4.74 12.55
N ASP A 292 -8.17 4.73 12.11
CA ASP A 292 -8.49 4.96 10.71
C ASP A 292 -8.44 6.46 10.37
N VAL A 293 -8.06 6.78 9.13
CA VAL A 293 -8.06 8.17 8.61
C VAL A 293 -9.41 8.43 7.94
N PRO A 294 -10.18 9.47 8.32
CA PRO A 294 -11.37 9.87 7.58
C PRO A 294 -11.01 10.23 6.13
N GLU A 295 -11.86 9.88 5.16
CA GLU A 295 -11.63 10.20 3.73
C GLU A 295 -11.34 11.69 3.49
N SER A 296 -11.97 12.58 4.27
CA SER A 296 -11.77 14.04 4.22
C SER A 296 -10.36 14.51 4.61
N GLU A 297 -9.55 13.64 5.23
CA GLU A 297 -8.21 13.97 5.74
C GLU A 297 -7.07 13.30 4.95
N MET A 298 -7.41 12.47 3.95
CA MET A 298 -6.49 11.78 3.05
C MET A 298 -5.79 12.77 2.11
N ALA A 299 -4.70 13.36 2.58
CA ALA A 299 -3.82 14.21 1.79
C ALA A 299 -2.48 13.51 1.58
N PHE A 300 -2.10 13.30 0.33
CA PHE A 300 -0.85 12.69 -0.09
C PHE A 300 -0.23 13.50 -1.24
N SER A 301 1.04 13.24 -1.52
CA SER A 301 1.72 13.87 -2.65
C SER A 301 1.23 13.28 -3.99
N HIS A 302 0.38 14.01 -4.70
CA HIS A 302 -0.06 13.64 -6.05
C HIS A 302 1.12 13.48 -7.02
N THR A 303 2.16 14.31 -6.89
CA THR A 303 3.36 14.23 -7.74
C THR A 303 4.07 12.89 -7.60
N ILE A 304 4.28 12.41 -6.36
CA ILE A 304 4.98 11.14 -6.11
C ILE A 304 4.10 9.96 -6.53
N VAL A 305 2.80 10.03 -6.21
CA VAL A 305 1.82 9.01 -6.55
C VAL A 305 1.70 8.84 -8.07
N ASP A 306 1.54 9.94 -8.81
CA ASP A 306 1.43 9.92 -10.27
C ASP A 306 2.71 9.45 -10.94
N GLU A 307 3.88 9.88 -10.44
CA GLU A 307 5.16 9.45 -10.99
C GLU A 307 5.40 7.95 -10.73
N SER A 308 5.07 7.44 -9.54
CA SER A 308 5.14 6.00 -9.24
C SER A 308 4.19 5.19 -10.11
N PHE A 309 2.96 5.65 -10.27
CA PHE A 309 1.97 5.00 -11.11
C PHE A 309 2.37 4.97 -12.59
N LYS A 310 2.85 6.10 -13.14
CA LYS A 310 3.24 6.19 -14.57
C LYS A 310 4.51 5.44 -14.89
N SER A 311 5.48 5.46 -13.98
CA SER A 311 6.82 4.92 -14.24
C SER A 311 7.00 3.46 -13.79
N GLY A 312 6.16 2.98 -12.87
CA GLY A 312 6.29 1.65 -12.27
C GLY A 312 7.51 1.52 -11.35
N TYR A 313 8.11 2.64 -10.95
CA TYR A 313 9.22 2.68 -10.00
C TYR A 313 8.74 2.93 -8.58
N SER A 314 9.50 2.38 -7.62
CA SER A 314 9.36 2.68 -6.21
C SER A 314 10.19 3.92 -5.85
N PHE A 315 9.65 4.76 -4.98
CA PHE A 315 10.24 6.03 -4.56
C PHE A 315 10.40 6.07 -3.05
N LEU A 316 11.56 6.54 -2.60
CA LEU A 316 11.84 6.91 -1.22
C LEU A 316 12.32 8.36 -1.21
N SER A 317 11.72 9.19 -0.38
CA SER A 317 12.24 10.52 -0.06
C SER A 317 12.48 10.62 1.45
N ALA A 318 13.74 10.85 1.80
CA ALA A 318 14.18 10.94 3.17
C ALA A 318 13.72 12.27 3.82
N ASP A 319 13.74 13.36 3.07
CA ASP A 319 13.08 14.62 3.44
C ASP A 319 12.27 15.18 2.24
N ALA A 320 10.96 14.98 2.24
CA ALA A 320 10.08 15.41 1.16
C ALA A 320 10.03 16.94 1.00
N MET A 321 10.31 17.70 2.06
CA MET A 321 10.40 19.17 1.99
C MET A 321 11.73 19.64 1.41
N ALA A 322 12.80 18.84 1.54
CA ALA A 322 14.11 19.16 1.01
C ALA A 322 14.29 18.71 -0.45
N ASP A 323 13.40 17.84 -0.96
CA ASP A 323 13.46 17.26 -2.29
C ASP A 323 12.91 18.20 -3.38
N ASP A 324 13.81 18.74 -4.22
CA ASP A 324 13.47 19.69 -5.30
C ASP A 324 12.43 19.15 -6.29
N ARG A 325 12.25 17.83 -6.40
CA ARG A 325 11.22 17.22 -7.26
C ARG A 325 9.80 17.44 -6.73
N PHE A 326 9.67 17.75 -5.45
CA PHE A 326 8.39 17.68 -4.73
C PHE A 326 8.07 18.96 -3.96
N LYS A 327 9.03 19.90 -3.83
CA LYS A 327 8.86 21.21 -3.18
C LYS A 327 7.70 22.06 -3.70
N GLU A 328 7.24 21.88 -4.93
CA GLU A 328 6.18 22.69 -5.54
C GLU A 328 4.75 22.13 -5.31
N GLY A 329 4.61 20.96 -4.69
CA GLY A 329 3.30 20.38 -4.42
C GLY A 329 2.59 21.03 -3.22
N GLU A 330 1.46 21.71 -3.44
CA GLU A 330 0.66 22.34 -2.38
C GLU A 330 0.36 21.36 -1.22
N SER A 331 0.12 20.08 -1.52
CA SER A 331 -0.17 19.02 -0.54
C SER A 331 1.00 18.69 0.40
N ILE A 332 2.25 18.87 -0.03
CA ILE A 332 3.45 18.55 0.77
C ILE A 332 3.75 19.68 1.75
N ILE A 333 3.61 20.93 1.27
CA ILE A 333 3.82 22.14 2.07
C ILE A 333 2.72 22.27 3.15
N PHE A 334 1.46 21.97 2.81
CA PHE A 334 0.34 22.16 3.72
C PHE A 334 0.24 21.09 4.83
N LYS A 335 0.90 19.94 4.68
CA LYS A 335 0.78 18.78 5.59
C LYS A 335 2.10 18.38 6.28
N ASN A 336 3.19 19.14 6.08
CA ASN A 336 4.51 18.95 6.72
C ASN A 336 5.06 17.52 6.59
N ILE A 337 4.94 16.92 5.39
CA ILE A 337 5.43 15.56 5.14
C ILE A 337 6.96 15.57 5.23
N ARG A 338 7.51 14.72 6.10
CA ARG A 338 8.96 14.66 6.34
C ARG A 338 9.56 13.49 5.58
N SER A 339 9.13 12.25 5.79
CA SER A 339 9.62 11.11 5.00
C SER A 339 8.47 10.38 4.30
N VAL A 340 8.75 9.82 3.12
CA VAL A 340 7.72 9.14 2.30
C VAL A 340 8.30 7.98 1.51
N MET A 341 7.54 6.88 1.45
CA MET A 341 7.72 5.82 0.46
C MET A 341 6.47 5.70 -0.41
N CYS A 342 6.69 5.45 -1.70
CA CYS A 342 5.60 5.16 -2.63
C CYS A 342 6.02 4.03 -3.57
N VAL A 343 5.24 2.96 -3.59
CA VAL A 343 5.53 1.76 -4.39
C VAL A 343 4.36 1.43 -5.30
N PRO A 344 4.59 0.92 -6.51
CA PRO A 344 3.53 0.51 -7.40
C PRO A 344 2.88 -0.79 -6.91
N VAL A 345 1.55 -0.83 -7.01
CA VAL A 345 0.74 -2.04 -6.91
C VAL A 345 0.52 -2.53 -8.32
N GLN A 346 1.29 -3.54 -8.72
CA GLN A 346 1.37 -3.96 -10.12
C GLN A 346 1.48 -5.46 -10.26
N THR A 347 0.95 -5.97 -11.37
CA THR A 347 1.23 -7.32 -11.85
C THR A 347 2.22 -7.24 -13.01
N GLN A 348 2.55 -8.37 -13.65
CA GLN A 348 3.44 -8.34 -14.82
C GLN A 348 2.81 -7.60 -16.02
N GLN A 349 1.48 -7.46 -16.03
CA GLN A 349 0.73 -6.95 -17.17
C GLN A 349 0.41 -5.46 -17.05
N ARG A 350 0.14 -4.98 -15.83
CA ARG A 350 -0.28 -3.59 -15.61
C ARG A 350 -0.02 -3.11 -14.19
N ILE A 351 0.01 -1.79 -14.03
CA ILE A 351 0.03 -1.10 -12.75
C ILE A 351 -1.42 -0.80 -12.37
N LEU A 352 -1.88 -1.33 -11.24
CA LEU A 352 -3.24 -1.16 -10.74
C LEU A 352 -3.38 0.12 -9.90
N GLY A 353 -2.28 0.59 -9.32
CA GLY A 353 -2.26 1.69 -8.39
C GLY A 353 -0.92 1.80 -7.67
N VAL A 354 -0.95 2.41 -6.49
CA VAL A 354 0.23 2.59 -5.64
C VAL A 354 -0.13 2.40 -4.16
N ILE A 355 0.86 1.98 -3.39
CA ILE A 355 0.86 2.10 -1.93
C ILE A 355 1.72 3.32 -1.59
N TYR A 356 1.19 4.18 -0.75
CA TYR A 356 1.85 5.38 -0.27
C TYR A 356 1.91 5.32 1.25
N VAL A 357 3.08 5.58 1.83
CA VAL A 357 3.25 5.68 3.29
C VAL A 357 4.12 6.87 3.63
N ASP A 358 3.82 7.56 4.74
CA ASP A 358 4.55 8.74 5.16
C ASP A 358 4.68 8.92 6.67
N THR A 359 5.54 9.86 7.04
CA THR A 359 5.67 10.46 8.37
C THR A 359 5.62 11.99 8.24
N VAL A 360 5.04 12.67 9.23
CA VAL A 360 5.05 14.15 9.33
C VAL A 360 5.96 14.67 10.44
N THR A 361 6.49 13.77 11.27
CA THR A 361 7.35 14.08 12.41
C THR A 361 8.83 13.93 12.09
N ASP A 362 9.22 12.77 11.59
CA ASP A 362 10.63 12.39 11.42
C ASP A 362 11.05 12.41 9.95
N ALA A 363 12.10 13.18 9.66
CA ALA A 363 12.85 13.02 8.41
C ALA A 363 13.77 11.80 8.52
N GLU A 364 14.09 11.19 7.39
CA GLU A 364 14.87 9.94 7.28
C GLU A 364 14.22 8.77 8.04
N ALA A 365 12.89 8.77 8.17
CA ALA A 365 12.16 7.74 8.90
C ALA A 365 12.22 6.37 8.23
N PHE A 366 12.36 6.34 6.90
CA PHE A 366 12.38 5.10 6.13
C PHE A 366 13.75 4.83 5.49
N ALA A 367 14.15 3.57 5.49
CA ALA A 367 15.37 3.08 4.88
C ALA A 367 15.12 2.29 3.58
N LYS A 368 16.19 2.11 2.79
CA LYS A 368 16.12 1.38 1.51
C LYS A 368 15.57 -0.05 1.63
N HIS A 369 15.93 -0.78 2.68
CA HIS A 369 15.44 -2.15 2.89
C HIS A 369 13.93 -2.19 3.18
N GLU A 370 13.38 -1.16 3.82
CA GLU A 370 11.93 -1.03 4.01
C GLU A 370 11.23 -0.72 2.69
N LEU A 371 11.87 0.07 1.81
CA LEU A 371 11.38 0.29 0.45
C LEU A 371 11.33 -1.04 -0.33
N GLU A 372 12.40 -1.84 -0.28
CA GLU A 372 12.46 -3.16 -0.95
C GLU A 372 11.37 -4.11 -0.44
N LEU A 373 11.16 -4.15 0.88
CA LEU A 373 10.10 -4.94 1.52
C LEU A 373 8.71 -4.44 1.11
N LEU A 374 8.48 -3.13 1.14
CA LEU A 374 7.22 -2.53 0.72
C LEU A 374 6.95 -2.76 -0.76
N THR A 375 7.97 -2.70 -1.63
CA THR A 375 7.86 -3.04 -3.06
C THR A 375 7.47 -4.52 -3.24
N ALA A 376 8.03 -5.43 -2.45
CA ALA A 376 7.65 -6.84 -2.48
C ALA A 376 6.18 -7.04 -2.06
N ILE A 377 5.74 -6.36 -0.99
CA ILE A 377 4.34 -6.35 -0.55
C ILE A 377 3.44 -5.76 -1.65
N GLY A 378 3.83 -4.67 -2.29
CA GLY A 378 3.08 -4.04 -3.38
C GLY A 378 2.86 -4.96 -4.58
N LYS A 379 3.86 -5.79 -4.93
CA LYS A 379 3.71 -6.84 -5.96
C LYS A 379 2.72 -7.92 -5.54
N GLN A 380 2.80 -8.41 -4.30
CA GLN A 380 1.86 -9.42 -3.78
C GLN A 380 0.42 -8.88 -3.70
N ALA A 381 0.27 -7.65 -3.21
CA ALA A 381 -0.99 -6.92 -3.19
C ALA A 381 -1.55 -6.77 -4.61
N GLY A 382 -0.72 -6.43 -5.59
CA GLY A 382 -1.14 -6.33 -6.99
C GLY A 382 -1.76 -7.62 -7.52
N ILE A 383 -1.10 -8.75 -7.30
CA ILE A 383 -1.58 -10.07 -7.72
C ILE A 383 -2.92 -10.40 -7.03
N ALA A 384 -3.02 -10.17 -5.72
CA ALA A 384 -4.22 -10.51 -4.96
C ALA A 384 -5.42 -9.62 -5.35
N ILE A 385 -5.19 -8.31 -5.52
CA ILE A 385 -6.24 -7.36 -5.94
C ILE A 385 -6.71 -7.69 -7.35
N GLU A 386 -5.80 -7.93 -8.29
CA GLU A 386 -6.17 -8.31 -9.67
C GLU A 386 -6.98 -9.61 -9.67
N ARG A 387 -6.55 -10.63 -8.91
CA ARG A 387 -7.29 -11.89 -8.77
C ARG A 387 -8.71 -11.65 -8.23
N ALA A 388 -8.86 -10.89 -7.15
CA ALA A 388 -10.16 -10.62 -6.55
C ALA A 388 -11.08 -9.84 -7.53
N GLN A 389 -10.54 -8.83 -8.22
CA GLN A 389 -11.27 -8.08 -9.26
C GLN A 389 -11.67 -8.95 -10.47
N LEU A 390 -10.81 -9.89 -10.87
CA LEU A 390 -11.11 -10.83 -11.95
C LEU A 390 -12.20 -11.83 -11.54
N MET A 391 -12.15 -12.33 -10.30
CA MET A 391 -13.17 -13.22 -9.75
C MET A 391 -14.54 -12.53 -9.70
N GLU A 392 -14.60 -11.31 -9.17
CA GLU A 392 -15.83 -10.51 -9.11
C GLU A 392 -16.39 -10.22 -10.51
N ARG A 393 -15.52 -9.95 -11.50
CA ARG A 393 -15.93 -9.79 -12.90
C ARG A 393 -16.46 -11.07 -13.51
N LEU A 394 -15.80 -12.20 -13.26
CA LEU A 394 -16.24 -13.50 -13.77
C LEU A 394 -17.64 -13.84 -13.22
N GLU A 395 -17.86 -13.63 -11.93
CA GLU A 395 -19.16 -13.82 -11.28
C GLU A 395 -20.23 -12.90 -11.88
N LYS A 396 -19.93 -11.60 -12.04
CA LYS A 396 -20.84 -10.63 -12.67
C LYS A 396 -21.19 -11.00 -14.12
N LEU A 397 -20.20 -11.42 -14.91
CA LEU A 397 -20.41 -11.83 -16.30
C LEU A 397 -21.22 -13.13 -16.37
N PHE A 398 -20.95 -14.08 -15.48
CA PHE A 398 -21.69 -15.33 -15.40
C PHE A 398 -23.16 -15.09 -15.05
N LEU A 399 -23.44 -14.38 -13.95
CA LEU A 399 -24.80 -14.02 -13.55
C LEU A 399 -25.49 -13.14 -14.60
N GLY A 400 -24.78 -12.18 -15.20
CA GLY A 400 -25.32 -11.35 -16.28
C GLY A 400 -25.70 -12.17 -17.52
N SER A 401 -24.92 -13.21 -17.84
CA SER A 401 -25.21 -14.12 -18.96
C SER A 401 -26.46 -14.97 -18.66
N ILE A 402 -26.57 -15.51 -17.44
CA ILE A 402 -27.76 -16.24 -16.99
C ILE A 402 -29.00 -15.34 -17.09
N ARG A 403 -28.94 -14.13 -16.54
CA ARG A 403 -30.04 -13.17 -16.61
C ARG A 403 -30.45 -12.84 -18.04
N THR A 404 -29.48 -12.71 -18.94
CA THR A 404 -29.76 -12.47 -20.37
C THR A 404 -30.47 -13.66 -21.02
N LEU A 405 -30.07 -14.88 -20.70
CA LEU A 405 -30.76 -16.10 -21.18
C LEU A 405 -32.20 -16.16 -20.65
N VAL A 406 -32.39 -15.92 -19.36
CA VAL A 406 -33.71 -15.89 -18.71
C VAL A 406 -34.61 -14.84 -19.36
N ALA A 407 -34.13 -13.59 -19.49
CA ALA A 407 -34.87 -12.52 -20.14
C ALA A 407 -35.24 -12.85 -21.59
N THR A 408 -34.40 -13.60 -22.30
CA THR A 408 -34.68 -14.05 -23.69
C THR A 408 -35.83 -15.05 -23.73
N ILE A 409 -35.90 -15.97 -22.74
CA ILE A 409 -36.98 -16.95 -22.62
C ILE A 409 -38.27 -16.25 -22.19
N GLU A 410 -38.19 -15.36 -21.19
CA GLU A 410 -39.34 -14.57 -20.73
C GLU A 410 -39.89 -13.65 -21.83
N ALA A 411 -39.05 -13.13 -22.74
CA ALA A 411 -39.53 -12.35 -23.88
C ALA A 411 -40.46 -13.14 -24.84
N LYS A 412 -40.37 -14.48 -24.84
CA LYS A 412 -41.31 -15.34 -25.58
C LYS A 412 -42.63 -15.55 -24.84
N ASP A 413 -42.62 -15.44 -23.52
CA ASP A 413 -43.77 -15.60 -22.65
C ASP A 413 -44.20 -14.24 -22.08
N LYS A 414 -45.19 -13.62 -22.74
CA LYS A 414 -45.70 -12.26 -22.49
C LYS A 414 -46.03 -11.94 -21.02
N TYR A 415 -46.11 -12.94 -20.15
CA TYR A 415 -46.56 -12.81 -18.76
C TYR A 415 -45.46 -13.02 -17.72
N THR A 416 -44.25 -13.36 -18.14
CA THR A 416 -43.15 -13.74 -17.24
C THR A 416 -42.08 -12.68 -17.07
N PHE A 417 -42.24 -11.47 -17.62
CA PHE A 417 -41.18 -10.46 -17.55
C PHE A 417 -40.78 -10.12 -16.09
N GLY A 418 -39.53 -10.40 -15.75
CA GLY A 418 -38.97 -10.19 -14.40
C GLY A 418 -39.52 -11.15 -13.34
N HIS A 419 -40.28 -12.18 -13.74
CA HIS A 419 -40.85 -13.19 -12.85
C HIS A 419 -39.74 -13.99 -12.16
N SER A 420 -38.77 -14.47 -12.93
CA SER A 420 -37.69 -15.32 -12.39
C SER A 420 -36.86 -14.57 -11.34
N GLU A 421 -36.62 -13.27 -11.52
CA GLU A 421 -35.95 -12.42 -10.53
C GLU A 421 -36.79 -12.25 -9.24
N ARG A 422 -38.10 -12.02 -9.36
CA ARG A 422 -38.99 -11.91 -8.20
C ARG A 422 -39.07 -13.20 -7.41
N VAL A 423 -39.27 -14.33 -8.10
CA VAL A 423 -39.27 -15.68 -7.50
C VAL A 423 -37.94 -15.95 -6.80
N THR A 424 -36.82 -15.65 -7.46
CA THR A 424 -35.49 -15.81 -6.86
C THR A 424 -35.35 -14.98 -5.59
N ALA A 425 -35.76 -13.71 -5.60
CA ALA A 425 -35.66 -12.85 -4.42
C ALA A 425 -36.52 -13.33 -3.25
N TYR A 426 -37.73 -13.85 -3.53
CA TYR A 426 -38.57 -14.44 -2.49
C TYR A 426 -37.96 -15.74 -1.95
N ALA A 427 -37.46 -16.60 -2.84
CA ALA A 427 -36.81 -17.86 -2.47
C ALA A 427 -35.58 -17.63 -1.56
N LEU A 428 -34.73 -16.66 -1.88
CA LEU A 428 -33.56 -16.31 -1.05
C LEU A 428 -33.96 -15.74 0.32
N GLN A 429 -35.04 -14.96 0.41
CA GLN A 429 -35.54 -14.48 1.70
C GLN A 429 -36.07 -15.62 2.56
N ILE A 430 -36.83 -16.54 1.97
CA ILE A 430 -37.35 -17.74 2.64
C ILE A 430 -36.19 -18.64 3.11
N ALA A 431 -35.21 -18.89 2.23
CA ALA A 431 -34.03 -19.69 2.54
C ALA A 431 -33.21 -19.11 3.71
N THR A 432 -33.01 -17.79 3.71
CA THR A 432 -32.37 -17.08 4.82
C THR A 432 -33.13 -17.26 6.14
N GLU A 433 -34.46 -17.13 6.12
CA GLU A 433 -35.31 -17.30 7.32
C GLU A 433 -35.32 -18.75 7.83
N LEU A 434 -35.08 -19.73 6.95
CA LEU A 434 -34.91 -21.14 7.33
C LEU A 434 -33.52 -21.43 7.91
N GLY A 435 -32.59 -20.48 7.88
CA GLY A 435 -31.21 -20.65 8.37
C GLY A 435 -30.33 -21.47 7.42
N ILE A 436 -30.63 -21.43 6.11
CA ILE A 436 -29.83 -22.14 5.11
C ILE A 436 -28.44 -21.48 5.00
N PRO A 437 -27.35 -22.27 5.07
CA PRO A 437 -25.99 -21.78 4.89
C PRO A 437 -25.74 -21.11 3.52
N GLU A 438 -24.85 -20.12 3.49
CA GLU A 438 -24.58 -19.30 2.30
C GLU A 438 -24.10 -20.12 1.08
N ASP A 439 -23.36 -21.20 1.31
CA ASP A 439 -22.92 -22.14 0.28
C ASP A 439 -24.09 -22.86 -0.43
N GLN A 440 -25.21 -23.06 0.27
CA GLN A 440 -26.42 -23.67 -0.30
C GLN A 440 -27.39 -22.64 -0.91
N MET A 441 -27.18 -21.34 -0.63
CA MET A 441 -28.00 -20.26 -1.19
C MET A 441 -27.82 -20.13 -2.70
N VAL A 442 -26.62 -20.43 -3.21
CA VAL A 442 -26.31 -20.42 -4.65
C VAL A 442 -27.25 -21.35 -5.42
N THR A 443 -27.56 -22.53 -4.88
CA THR A 443 -28.50 -23.46 -5.51
C THR A 443 -29.90 -22.86 -5.62
N CYS A 444 -30.40 -22.23 -4.55
CA CYS A 444 -31.70 -21.55 -4.57
C CYS A 444 -31.70 -20.37 -5.55
N GLN A 445 -30.61 -19.61 -5.60
CA GLN A 445 -30.47 -18.45 -6.48
C GLN A 445 -30.53 -18.86 -7.96
N LEU A 446 -29.66 -19.79 -8.36
CA LEU A 446 -29.55 -20.22 -9.74
C LEU A 446 -30.77 -21.01 -10.19
N ALA A 447 -31.30 -21.89 -9.33
CA ALA A 447 -32.53 -22.62 -9.63
C ALA A 447 -33.73 -21.68 -9.75
N GLY A 448 -33.83 -20.63 -8.91
CA GLY A 448 -34.88 -19.62 -9.03
C GLY A 448 -34.83 -18.86 -10.34
N LEU A 449 -33.64 -18.45 -10.79
CA LEU A 449 -33.48 -17.76 -12.07
C LEU A 449 -33.82 -18.68 -13.25
N LEU A 450 -33.52 -19.97 -13.14
CA LEU A 450 -33.55 -20.91 -14.26
C LEU A 450 -34.72 -21.92 -14.23
N HIS A 451 -35.61 -21.87 -13.23
CA HIS A 451 -36.66 -22.88 -13.05
C HIS A 451 -37.51 -23.10 -14.32
N ASP A 452 -37.77 -22.00 -15.03
CA ASP A 452 -38.57 -21.97 -16.25
C ASP A 452 -37.75 -22.08 -17.56
N VAL A 453 -36.42 -22.29 -17.49
CA VAL A 453 -35.54 -22.33 -18.68
C VAL A 453 -35.97 -23.39 -19.71
N GLY A 454 -36.62 -24.46 -19.25
CA GLY A 454 -37.12 -25.52 -20.10
C GLY A 454 -38.29 -25.13 -21.01
N LYS A 455 -38.94 -23.97 -20.76
CA LYS A 455 -39.99 -23.43 -21.63
C LYS A 455 -39.48 -23.12 -23.04
N ILE A 456 -38.17 -23.05 -23.25
CA ILE A 456 -37.56 -22.97 -24.60
C ILE A 456 -37.97 -24.14 -25.52
N GLY A 457 -38.32 -25.29 -24.95
CA GLY A 457 -38.83 -26.45 -25.68
C GLY A 457 -40.32 -26.41 -26.01
N VAL A 458 -41.05 -25.40 -25.54
CA VAL A 458 -42.50 -25.23 -25.74
C VAL A 458 -42.74 -24.25 -26.89
N THR A 459 -43.74 -24.52 -27.74
CA THR A 459 -44.03 -23.68 -28.90
C THR A 459 -44.59 -22.31 -28.49
N ASP A 460 -44.20 -21.27 -29.23
CA ASP A 460 -44.65 -19.88 -28.96
C ASP A 460 -46.19 -19.76 -29.03
N THR A 461 -46.85 -20.52 -29.92
CA THR A 461 -48.32 -20.55 -30.03
C THR A 461 -48.99 -21.12 -28.77
N LEU A 462 -48.33 -22.06 -28.09
CA LEU A 462 -48.84 -22.67 -26.89
C LEU A 462 -48.62 -21.77 -25.66
N LEU A 463 -47.44 -21.15 -25.56
CA LEU A 463 -47.13 -20.19 -24.48
C LEU A 463 -47.99 -18.92 -24.57
N SER A 464 -48.37 -18.50 -25.77
CA SER A 464 -49.20 -17.30 -26.00
C SER A 464 -50.70 -17.58 -26.18
N LYS A 465 -51.15 -18.82 -25.92
CA LYS A 465 -52.55 -19.22 -26.13
C LYS A 465 -53.48 -18.46 -25.20
N ASN A 466 -54.48 -17.81 -25.81
CA ASN A 466 -55.52 -17.10 -25.07
C ASN A 466 -56.67 -18.05 -24.69
N GLY A 467 -56.58 -18.73 -23.54
CA GLY A 467 -57.61 -19.64 -23.03
C GLY A 467 -57.04 -20.88 -22.32
N PRO A 468 -57.89 -21.80 -21.85
CA PRO A 468 -57.42 -23.03 -21.21
C PRO A 468 -56.65 -23.91 -22.21
N LEU A 469 -55.63 -24.61 -21.69
CA LEU A 469 -54.90 -25.63 -22.42
C LEU A 469 -55.73 -26.93 -22.48
N THR A 470 -55.62 -27.67 -23.58
CA THR A 470 -56.09 -29.06 -23.64
C THR A 470 -55.18 -29.97 -22.80
N ASP A 471 -55.61 -31.20 -22.53
CA ASP A 471 -54.79 -32.14 -21.74
C ASP A 471 -53.44 -32.47 -22.42
N ASP A 472 -53.43 -32.59 -23.75
CA ASP A 472 -52.21 -32.82 -24.54
C ASP A 472 -51.27 -31.60 -24.49
N GLU A 473 -51.83 -30.40 -24.69
CA GLU A 473 -51.12 -29.13 -24.59
C GLU A 473 -50.53 -28.91 -23.19
N TYR A 474 -51.30 -29.23 -22.15
CA TYR A 474 -50.84 -29.13 -20.77
C TYR A 474 -49.75 -30.16 -20.46
N SER A 475 -49.85 -31.36 -21.02
CA SER A 475 -48.82 -32.40 -20.92
C SER A 475 -47.49 -31.96 -21.55
N ASP A 476 -47.54 -31.22 -22.66
CA ASP A 476 -46.34 -30.64 -23.26
C ASP A 476 -45.71 -29.55 -22.38
N VAL A 477 -46.51 -28.66 -21.78
CA VAL A 477 -46.00 -27.65 -20.84
C VAL A 477 -45.37 -28.31 -19.60
N LYS A 478 -45.96 -29.39 -19.06
CA LYS A 478 -45.42 -30.13 -17.90
C LYS A 478 -44.03 -30.72 -18.11
N ARG A 479 -43.54 -30.78 -19.34
CA ARG A 479 -42.19 -31.29 -19.64
C ARG A 479 -41.10 -30.28 -19.34
N HIS A 480 -41.42 -28.98 -19.19
CA HIS A 480 -40.41 -27.95 -19.01
C HIS A 480 -39.47 -28.17 -17.80
N PRO A 481 -39.87 -28.71 -16.64
CA PRO A 481 -38.92 -28.93 -15.54
C PRO A 481 -37.88 -29.99 -15.93
N SER A 482 -38.32 -31.05 -16.62
CA SER A 482 -37.42 -32.10 -17.13
C SER A 482 -36.49 -31.59 -18.23
N VAL A 483 -37.00 -30.77 -19.15
CA VAL A 483 -36.20 -30.15 -20.21
C VAL A 483 -35.19 -29.17 -19.62
N GLY A 484 -35.62 -28.33 -18.67
CA GLY A 484 -34.76 -27.37 -17.98
C GLY A 484 -33.63 -28.06 -17.24
N ALA A 485 -33.94 -29.09 -16.44
CA ALA A 485 -32.94 -29.89 -15.75
C ALA A 485 -31.92 -30.49 -16.74
N LYS A 486 -32.39 -31.08 -17.86
CA LYS A 486 -31.50 -31.63 -18.90
C LYS A 486 -30.60 -30.59 -19.55
N ILE A 487 -31.09 -29.37 -19.76
CA ILE A 487 -30.28 -28.27 -20.31
C ILE A 487 -29.16 -27.92 -19.32
N ILE A 488 -29.51 -27.73 -18.06
CA ILE A 488 -28.57 -27.33 -17.01
C ILE A 488 -27.54 -28.43 -16.72
N SER A 489 -27.93 -29.71 -16.73
CA SER A 489 -27.02 -30.85 -16.51
C SER A 489 -25.88 -30.97 -17.52
N ASN A 490 -25.85 -30.18 -18.60
CA ASN A 490 -24.69 -30.12 -19.50
C ASN A 490 -23.54 -29.28 -18.93
N ILE A 491 -23.76 -28.54 -17.84
CA ILE A 491 -22.76 -27.75 -17.14
C ILE A 491 -22.24 -28.57 -15.96
N GLU A 492 -20.92 -28.70 -15.82
CA GLU A 492 -20.30 -29.37 -14.68
C GLU A 492 -20.71 -28.72 -13.36
N GLU A 493 -20.75 -29.51 -12.28
CA GLU A 493 -21.07 -29.04 -10.91
C GLU A 493 -22.48 -28.41 -10.72
N THR A 494 -23.42 -28.66 -11.63
CA THR A 494 -24.81 -28.13 -11.53
C THR A 494 -25.87 -29.16 -11.13
N ALA A 495 -25.45 -30.33 -10.62
CA ALA A 495 -26.36 -31.44 -10.32
C ALA A 495 -27.51 -31.02 -9.38
N ASP A 496 -27.19 -30.35 -8.27
CA ASP A 496 -28.19 -29.92 -7.28
C ASP A 496 -29.14 -28.84 -7.85
N ILE A 497 -28.63 -27.96 -8.72
CA ILE A 497 -29.42 -26.94 -9.41
C ILE A 497 -30.38 -27.61 -10.39
N ALA A 498 -29.91 -28.60 -11.16
CA ALA A 498 -30.74 -29.34 -12.09
C ALA A 498 -31.84 -30.15 -11.38
N GLN A 499 -31.55 -30.74 -10.21
CA GLN A 499 -32.57 -31.39 -9.38
C GLN A 499 -33.59 -30.36 -8.87
N ALA A 500 -33.12 -29.21 -8.38
CA ALA A 500 -33.98 -28.15 -7.90
C ALA A 500 -34.97 -27.68 -8.99
N ILE A 501 -34.48 -27.49 -10.21
CA ILE A 501 -35.27 -27.13 -11.40
C ILE A 501 -36.18 -28.28 -11.83
N ARG A 502 -35.74 -29.55 -11.77
CA ARG A 502 -36.58 -30.67 -12.17
C ARG A 502 -37.85 -30.77 -11.32
N HIS A 503 -37.71 -30.52 -10.01
CA HIS A 503 -38.73 -30.84 -9.01
C HIS A 503 -39.47 -29.63 -8.46
N HIS A 504 -39.30 -28.42 -9.01
CA HIS A 504 -39.97 -27.21 -8.49
C HIS A 504 -41.51 -27.24 -8.62
N HIS A 505 -42.06 -28.16 -9.40
CA HIS A 505 -43.50 -28.44 -9.51
C HIS A 505 -43.94 -29.74 -8.81
N GLU A 506 -43.05 -30.39 -8.07
CA GLU A 506 -43.45 -31.44 -7.13
C GLU A 506 -44.30 -30.84 -6.01
N ARG A 507 -45.17 -31.68 -5.44
CA ARG A 507 -46.07 -31.29 -4.36
C ARG A 507 -45.78 -32.14 -3.15
N TRP A 508 -45.87 -31.55 -1.96
CA TRP A 508 -45.56 -32.25 -0.71
C TRP A 508 -46.36 -33.56 -0.54
N ASP A 509 -47.59 -33.60 -1.04
CA ASP A 509 -48.51 -34.74 -1.07
C ASP A 509 -48.23 -35.80 -2.16
N GLY A 510 -47.23 -35.59 -3.02
CA GLY A 510 -46.89 -36.50 -4.12
C GLY A 510 -47.75 -36.37 -5.38
N SER A 511 -48.74 -35.46 -5.39
CA SER A 511 -49.59 -35.26 -6.56
C SER A 511 -48.97 -34.31 -7.61
N GLY A 512 -47.68 -34.02 -7.47
CA GLY A 512 -46.89 -33.15 -8.33
C GLY A 512 -46.33 -33.85 -9.57
N TYR A 513 -45.39 -33.19 -10.24
CA TYR A 513 -44.71 -33.71 -11.42
C TYR A 513 -43.28 -33.15 -11.49
N PRO A 514 -42.34 -33.77 -12.22
CA PRO A 514 -42.50 -34.90 -13.15
C PRO A 514 -42.44 -36.31 -12.54
N ASP A 515 -41.88 -36.48 -11.35
CA ASP A 515 -41.52 -37.78 -10.77
C ASP A 515 -42.48 -38.21 -9.63
N GLY A 516 -43.31 -37.29 -9.11
CA GLY A 516 -44.31 -37.58 -8.07
C GLY A 516 -43.68 -37.79 -6.70
N LEU A 517 -42.61 -37.04 -6.41
CA LEU A 517 -41.89 -37.13 -5.13
C LEU A 517 -42.74 -36.61 -3.97
N THR A 518 -42.52 -37.16 -2.78
CA THR A 518 -43.29 -36.82 -1.57
C THR A 518 -42.39 -36.29 -0.46
N GLY A 519 -42.89 -35.31 0.30
CA GLY A 519 -42.23 -34.86 1.51
C GLY A 519 -40.78 -34.41 1.31
N GLU A 520 -39.87 -34.98 2.11
CA GLU A 520 -38.45 -34.62 2.13
C GLU A 520 -37.63 -35.22 0.97
N ASP A 521 -38.21 -36.13 0.17
CA ASP A 521 -37.58 -36.60 -1.08
C ASP A 521 -37.49 -35.47 -2.11
N ILE A 522 -38.33 -34.45 -1.99
CA ILE A 522 -38.27 -33.23 -2.79
C ILE A 522 -37.09 -32.38 -2.31
N PRO A 523 -36.15 -31.98 -3.21
CA PRO A 523 -35.05 -31.10 -2.85
C PRO A 523 -35.52 -29.84 -2.11
N LEU A 524 -34.81 -29.41 -1.07
CA LEU A 524 -35.21 -28.26 -0.26
C LEU A 524 -35.36 -26.99 -1.12
N ALA A 525 -34.43 -26.77 -2.06
CA ALA A 525 -34.51 -25.67 -3.00
C ALA A 525 -35.81 -25.71 -3.83
N SER A 526 -36.25 -26.87 -4.32
CA SER A 526 -37.53 -27.02 -5.04
C SER A 526 -38.73 -26.68 -4.16
N ARG A 527 -38.73 -27.13 -2.90
CA ARG A 527 -39.80 -26.81 -1.94
C ARG A 527 -39.91 -25.31 -1.70
N ILE A 528 -38.78 -24.62 -1.56
CA ILE A 528 -38.72 -23.16 -1.43
C ILE A 528 -39.22 -22.47 -2.70
N LEU A 529 -38.75 -22.90 -3.88
CA LEU A 529 -39.17 -22.36 -5.16
C LEU A 529 -40.68 -22.50 -5.39
N SER A 530 -41.26 -23.64 -5.03
CA SER A 530 -42.71 -23.87 -5.20
C SER A 530 -43.57 -22.83 -4.46
N VAL A 531 -43.15 -22.41 -3.27
CA VAL A 531 -43.84 -21.37 -2.48
C VAL A 531 -43.60 -19.99 -3.08
N ALA A 532 -42.36 -19.69 -3.46
CA ALA A 532 -41.97 -18.41 -4.05
C ALA A 532 -42.67 -18.15 -5.40
N ASP A 533 -42.71 -19.16 -6.28
CA ASP A 533 -43.40 -19.12 -7.57
C ASP A 533 -44.91 -18.96 -7.39
N ALA A 534 -45.52 -19.76 -6.50
CA ALA A 534 -46.94 -19.63 -6.21
C ALA A 534 -47.31 -18.25 -5.67
N PHE A 535 -46.47 -17.67 -4.81
CA PHE A 535 -46.67 -16.31 -4.31
C PHE A 535 -46.62 -15.28 -5.44
N ASP A 536 -45.55 -15.27 -6.24
CA ASP A 536 -45.41 -14.32 -7.35
C ASP A 536 -46.56 -14.46 -8.37
N ALA A 537 -46.95 -15.70 -8.66
CA ALA A 537 -48.06 -16.01 -9.56
C ALA A 537 -49.41 -15.48 -9.06
N MET A 538 -49.66 -15.50 -7.75
CA MET A 538 -50.90 -15.00 -7.14
C MET A 538 -50.92 -13.46 -6.97
N THR A 539 -49.75 -12.83 -6.81
CA THR A 539 -49.63 -11.38 -6.62
C THR A 539 -49.40 -10.59 -7.91
N SER A 540 -49.06 -11.25 -9.02
CA SER A 540 -48.83 -10.61 -10.32
C SER A 540 -50.10 -10.52 -11.15
N ARG A 541 -50.27 -9.43 -11.95
CA ARG A 541 -51.40 -9.31 -12.89
C ARG A 541 -51.29 -10.37 -13.99
N ARG A 542 -52.33 -11.20 -14.15
CA ARG A 542 -52.48 -12.14 -15.29
C ARG A 542 -53.75 -11.79 -16.09
N PRO A 543 -53.83 -12.09 -17.41
CA PRO A 543 -54.97 -11.68 -18.26
C PRO A 543 -56.34 -12.21 -17.83
N TYR A 544 -56.35 -13.27 -17.02
CA TYR A 544 -57.54 -14.05 -16.69
C TYR A 544 -57.94 -13.97 -15.21
N ARG A 545 -57.24 -13.19 -14.38
CA ARG A 545 -57.49 -13.12 -12.94
C ARG A 545 -57.02 -11.78 -12.35
N ASP A 546 -57.87 -11.15 -11.55
CA ASP A 546 -57.48 -10.01 -10.71
C ASP A 546 -56.47 -10.45 -9.65
N MET A 547 -55.58 -9.53 -9.23
CA MET A 547 -54.55 -9.80 -8.22
C MET A 547 -55.20 -10.09 -6.87
N PHE A 548 -54.69 -11.10 -6.14
CA PHE A 548 -55.05 -11.29 -4.74
C PHE A 548 -54.44 -10.21 -3.88
N THR A 549 -55.16 -9.83 -2.83
CA THR A 549 -54.56 -9.10 -1.72
C THR A 549 -53.54 -9.98 -1.01
N ARG A 550 -52.55 -9.36 -0.37
CA ARG A 550 -51.51 -10.09 0.36
C ARG A 550 -52.07 -11.03 1.42
N ASP A 551 -53.16 -10.63 2.08
CA ASP A 551 -53.81 -11.43 3.12
C ASP A 551 -54.47 -12.69 2.52
N GLU A 552 -55.17 -12.56 1.39
CA GLU A 552 -55.76 -13.71 0.70
C GLU A 552 -54.69 -14.71 0.22
N VAL A 553 -53.53 -14.21 -0.25
CA VAL A 553 -52.42 -15.09 -0.65
C VAL A 553 -51.84 -15.83 0.56
N MET A 554 -51.68 -15.15 1.70
CA MET A 554 -51.18 -15.79 2.92
C MET A 554 -52.15 -16.87 3.40
N GLU A 555 -53.45 -16.61 3.40
CA GLU A 555 -54.47 -17.60 3.77
C GLU A 555 -54.46 -18.82 2.83
N GLU A 556 -54.31 -18.61 1.52
CA GLU A 556 -54.26 -19.70 0.54
C GLU A 556 -52.99 -20.55 0.69
N LEU A 557 -51.83 -19.94 0.95
CA LEU A 557 -50.58 -20.66 1.23
C LEU A 557 -50.69 -21.48 2.52
N GLU A 558 -51.26 -20.90 3.58
CA GLU A 558 -51.48 -21.58 4.87
C GLU A 558 -52.44 -22.77 4.71
N ARG A 559 -53.54 -22.60 3.97
CA ARG A 559 -54.51 -23.66 3.67
C ARG A 559 -53.89 -24.85 2.91
N LYS A 560 -52.87 -24.57 2.09
CA LYS A 560 -52.18 -25.56 1.25
C LYS A 560 -50.88 -26.11 1.87
N ALA A 561 -50.51 -25.66 3.06
CA ALA A 561 -49.39 -26.20 3.81
C ALA A 561 -49.63 -27.69 4.13
N GLY A 562 -48.60 -28.52 4.00
CA GLY A 562 -48.66 -29.96 4.22
C GLY A 562 -49.38 -30.76 3.13
N SER A 563 -49.86 -30.12 2.06
CA SER A 563 -50.40 -30.77 0.87
C SER A 563 -49.66 -30.34 -0.39
N GLN A 564 -49.89 -29.11 -0.87
CA GLN A 564 -49.13 -28.57 -1.99
C GLN A 564 -47.70 -28.21 -1.58
N PHE A 565 -47.56 -27.57 -0.43
CA PHE A 565 -46.31 -26.95 0.00
C PHE A 565 -45.78 -27.61 1.28
N ASP A 566 -44.46 -27.59 1.45
CA ASP A 566 -43.82 -27.93 2.72
C ASP A 566 -44.27 -26.94 3.81
N GLN A 567 -44.82 -27.47 4.89
CA GLN A 567 -45.30 -26.67 6.02
C GLN A 567 -44.20 -25.79 6.63
N LYS A 568 -42.96 -26.29 6.76
CA LYS A 568 -41.84 -25.52 7.34
C LYS A 568 -41.50 -24.31 6.49
N VAL A 569 -41.56 -24.47 5.17
CA VAL A 569 -41.29 -23.40 4.19
C VAL A 569 -42.39 -22.34 4.22
N VAL A 570 -43.66 -22.76 4.25
CA VAL A 570 -44.79 -21.83 4.38
C VAL A 570 -44.72 -21.06 5.69
N GLU A 571 -44.43 -21.72 6.81
CA GLU A 571 -44.27 -21.05 8.11
C GLU A 571 -43.16 -20.00 8.09
N ALA A 572 -42.02 -20.29 7.46
CA ALA A 572 -40.94 -19.32 7.28
C ALA A 572 -41.39 -18.12 6.43
N PHE A 573 -42.07 -18.37 5.32
CA PHE A 573 -42.64 -17.31 4.49
C PHE A 573 -43.63 -16.42 5.25
N LEU A 574 -44.55 -17.02 6.01
CA LEU A 574 -45.54 -16.28 6.80
C LEU A 574 -44.88 -15.45 7.91
N ARG A 575 -43.80 -15.95 8.54
CA ARG A 575 -43.01 -15.16 9.50
C ARG A 575 -42.41 -13.91 8.85
N LEU A 576 -41.82 -14.03 7.66
CA LEU A 576 -41.28 -12.89 6.91
C LEU A 576 -42.35 -11.83 6.60
N CYS A 577 -43.54 -12.28 6.20
CA CYS A 577 -44.67 -11.40 5.93
C CYS A 577 -45.15 -10.67 7.19
N ARG A 578 -45.39 -11.39 8.29
CA ARG A 578 -45.87 -10.83 9.56
C ARG A 578 -44.88 -9.83 10.17
N GLN A 579 -43.58 -10.06 9.98
CA GLN A 579 -42.52 -9.16 10.45
C GLN A 579 -42.30 -7.94 9.53
N GLY A 580 -43.00 -7.85 8.40
CA GLY A 580 -42.79 -6.79 7.41
C GLY A 580 -41.40 -6.84 6.74
N LYS A 581 -40.70 -7.99 6.83
CA LYS A 581 -39.34 -8.17 6.32
C LYS A 581 -39.29 -8.63 4.86
N LEU A 582 -40.38 -9.21 4.35
CA LEU A 582 -40.45 -9.60 2.94
C LEU A 582 -40.41 -8.35 2.05
N LYS A 583 -39.32 -8.19 1.32
CA LYS A 583 -39.12 -7.12 0.33
C LYS A 583 -39.53 -7.61 -1.05
N THR A 584 -40.33 -6.82 -1.73
CA THR A 584 -40.54 -6.95 -3.18
C THR A 584 -39.30 -6.38 -3.87
N PRO A 585 -38.55 -7.17 -4.66
CA PRO A 585 -37.42 -6.61 -5.40
C PRO A 585 -37.92 -5.62 -6.46
N ALA A 586 -37.18 -4.54 -6.67
CA ALA A 586 -37.29 -3.77 -7.90
C ALA A 586 -36.90 -4.70 -9.05
N SER A 587 -37.66 -4.73 -10.14
CA SER A 587 -37.28 -5.59 -11.26
C SER A 587 -35.97 -5.07 -11.87
N TYR A 588 -35.05 -5.98 -12.22
CA TYR A 588 -33.80 -5.59 -12.89
C TYR A 588 -34.07 -4.77 -14.16
N ALA A 589 -35.21 -5.01 -14.82
CA ALA A 589 -35.69 -4.24 -15.96
C ALA A 589 -36.10 -2.79 -15.63
N GLU A 590 -36.66 -2.50 -14.46
CA GLU A 590 -36.89 -1.13 -14.02
C GLU A 590 -35.57 -0.40 -13.75
N GLU A 591 -34.55 -1.12 -13.27
CA GLU A 591 -33.18 -0.60 -13.11
C GLU A 591 -32.45 -0.42 -14.45
N THR A 592 -32.59 -1.32 -15.43
CA THR A 592 -32.02 -1.14 -16.78
C THR A 592 -32.78 -0.10 -17.59
N SER A 593 -34.11 -0.05 -17.54
CA SER A 593 -34.88 1.01 -18.23
C SER A 593 -34.61 2.38 -17.63
N SER A 594 -34.45 2.51 -16.30
CA SER A 594 -34.05 3.77 -15.68
C SER A 594 -32.59 4.15 -16.01
N ARG A 595 -31.67 3.19 -16.09
CA ARG A 595 -30.28 3.43 -16.54
C ARG A 595 -30.17 3.81 -18.03
N VAL A 596 -30.87 3.11 -18.92
CA VAL A 596 -30.90 3.43 -20.36
C VAL A 596 -31.60 4.78 -20.62
N ALA A 597 -32.65 5.10 -19.85
CA ALA A 597 -33.26 6.43 -19.90
C ALA A 597 -32.33 7.53 -19.37
N ALA A 598 -31.53 7.25 -18.32
CA ALA A 598 -30.54 8.19 -17.79
C ALA A 598 -29.35 8.40 -18.73
N GLU A 599 -28.90 7.36 -19.45
CA GLU A 599 -27.83 7.45 -20.45
C GLU A 599 -28.29 8.16 -21.72
N ASN A 600 -29.54 7.98 -22.15
CA ASN A 600 -30.11 8.71 -23.30
C ASN A 600 -30.42 10.18 -23.01
N ASN A 601 -30.70 10.54 -21.75
CA ASN A 601 -30.87 11.93 -21.33
C ASN A 601 -29.54 12.67 -21.10
N GLY A 602 -28.39 12.01 -21.26
CA GLY A 602 -27.05 12.61 -21.13
C GLY A 602 -26.39 12.97 -22.46
N VAL A 603 -27.10 12.88 -23.59
CA VAL A 603 -26.58 13.16 -24.95
C VAL A 603 -27.19 14.43 -25.57
N GLU A 604 -28.13 15.10 -24.89
CA GLU A 604 -28.57 16.45 -25.23
C GLU A 604 -28.05 17.45 -24.18
N ASP A 605 -26.80 17.89 -24.33
CA ASP A 605 -26.33 19.25 -24.02
C ASP A 605 -24.94 19.53 -24.63
#